data_AF-K7Z7P5-F1
#
_entry.id   AF-K7Z7P5-F1
#
_cell.length_a   1.000
_cell.length_b   1.000
_cell.length_c   1.000
_cell.angle_alpha   90.00
_cell.angle_beta   90.00
_cell.angle_gamma   90.00
#
_symmetry.space_group_name_H-M   'P 1'
#
loop_
_entity.id
_entity.type
_entity.pdbx_description
1 polymer ?
#
loop_
_entity_poly.entity_id
_entity_poly.type
_entity_poly.pdbx_seq_one_letter_code
_entity_poly.pdbx_strand_id
1 'polypeptide(L)'
;MLSVFSVNAVASSKAEQAFLKKLYAVVESGTETFEEIELDSLSAQDQAALLKAAEYESNIWYDTILEGDYQLKADASVEYGSLTKMYSAKGEFIAYKGLIQHEAYDTGSCDIPYEEDDSVIQDYMKENCTPGYISSGIYVSPDFKFHLRDENAIEDFQE
;
A
#
# COMPACT_ATOMS: atom_id res chain seq x y z
N MET A 1 -11.39 -18.61 6.53
CA MET A 1 -10.80 -19.18 7.77
C MET A 1 -9.34 -19.46 7.50
N LEU A 2 -8.47 -18.46 7.67
CA LEU A 2 -7.03 -18.70 7.73
C LEU A 2 -6.74 -19.22 9.14
N SER A 3 -6.39 -20.49 9.22
CA SER A 3 -6.03 -21.16 10.47
C SER A 3 -4.83 -20.46 11.10
N VAL A 4 -4.88 -20.20 12.42
CA VAL A 4 -3.77 -19.67 13.24
C VAL A 4 -2.44 -20.42 13.01
N PHE A 5 -2.49 -21.65 12.47
CA PHE A 5 -1.33 -22.43 12.07
C PHE A 5 -0.54 -21.86 10.87
N SER A 6 -1.15 -21.05 9.99
CA SER A 6 -0.48 -20.48 8.80
C SER A 6 0.42 -19.28 9.14
N VAL A 7 0.15 -18.57 10.24
CA VAL A 7 0.90 -17.35 10.63
C VAL A 7 2.35 -17.67 11.06
N ASN A 8 2.59 -18.89 11.54
CA ASN A 8 3.93 -19.32 11.98
C ASN A 8 4.91 -19.57 10.82
N ALA A 9 4.43 -19.75 9.59
CA ALA A 9 5.27 -20.12 8.45
C ALA A 9 5.90 -18.92 7.73
N VAL A 10 5.45 -17.69 8.01
CA VAL A 10 5.81 -16.49 7.23
C VAL A 10 6.63 -15.49 8.05
N ALA A 11 6.46 -15.45 9.36
CA ALA A 11 7.15 -14.50 10.22
C ALA A 11 8.60 -14.91 10.52
N SER A 12 9.53 -14.00 10.26
CA SER A 12 10.97 -14.14 10.47
C SER A 12 11.40 -14.06 11.94
N SER A 13 10.51 -13.56 12.82
CA SER A 13 10.80 -13.39 14.25
C SER A 13 9.59 -13.60 15.17
N LYS A 14 9.85 -13.84 16.47
CA LYS A 14 8.79 -13.91 17.50
C LYS A 14 8.03 -12.60 17.66
N ALA A 15 8.69 -11.46 17.45
CA ALA A 15 8.07 -10.15 17.56
C ALA A 15 7.08 -9.92 16.40
N GLU A 16 7.47 -10.32 15.20
CA GLU A 16 6.61 -10.29 14.01
C GLU A 16 5.41 -11.23 14.17
N GLN A 17 5.60 -12.47 14.64
CA GLN A 17 4.51 -13.39 14.95
C GLN A 17 3.50 -12.80 15.95
N ALA A 18 4.00 -12.12 16.98
CA ALA A 18 3.14 -11.48 17.98
C ALA A 18 2.34 -10.32 17.37
N PHE A 19 2.97 -9.51 16.52
CA PHE A 19 2.31 -8.44 15.79
C PHE A 19 1.21 -8.98 14.86
N LEU A 20 1.55 -9.93 13.97
CA LEU A 20 0.60 -10.53 13.02
C LEU A 20 -0.59 -11.18 13.75
N LYS A 21 -0.32 -11.94 14.81
CA LYS A 21 -1.38 -12.58 15.60
C LYS A 21 -2.34 -11.54 16.20
N LYS A 22 -1.79 -10.43 16.70
CA LYS A 22 -2.60 -9.36 17.31
C LYS A 22 -3.42 -8.62 16.25
N LEU A 23 -2.80 -8.28 15.13
CA LEU A 23 -3.45 -7.61 14.01
C LEU A 23 -4.61 -8.45 13.47
N TYR A 24 -4.36 -9.71 13.09
CA TYR A 24 -5.41 -10.58 12.55
C TYR A 24 -6.51 -10.86 13.56
N ALA A 25 -6.18 -11.07 14.85
CA ALA A 25 -7.21 -11.24 15.87
C ALA A 25 -8.14 -10.02 15.99
N VAL A 26 -7.61 -8.82 15.77
CA VAL A 26 -8.40 -7.57 15.78
C VAL A 26 -9.24 -7.47 14.50
N VAL A 27 -8.62 -7.60 13.32
CA VAL A 27 -9.31 -7.53 12.02
C VAL A 27 -10.42 -8.59 11.89
N GLU A 28 -10.15 -9.84 12.27
CA GLU A 28 -11.14 -10.92 12.23
C GLU A 28 -12.30 -10.72 13.22
N SER A 29 -12.08 -9.97 14.30
CA SER A 29 -13.12 -9.66 15.27
C SER A 29 -14.09 -8.59 14.77
N GLY A 30 -13.65 -7.69 13.87
CA GLY A 30 -14.42 -6.53 13.42
C GLY A 30 -14.77 -5.55 14.55
N THR A 31 -13.99 -5.53 15.63
CA THR A 31 -14.21 -4.69 16.82
C THR A 31 -13.18 -3.57 16.96
N GLU A 32 -12.37 -3.37 15.93
CA GLU A 32 -11.41 -2.29 15.86
C GLU A 32 -12.08 -0.92 15.80
N THR A 33 -11.33 0.08 16.26
CA THR A 33 -11.68 1.49 16.08
C THR A 33 -10.54 2.18 15.34
N PHE A 34 -10.91 3.18 14.56
CA PHE A 34 -9.98 3.93 13.72
C PHE A 34 -9.95 5.39 14.15
N GLU A 35 -8.74 5.94 14.20
CA GLU A 35 -8.49 7.37 14.31
C GLU A 35 -7.78 7.81 13.03
N GLU A 36 -8.46 8.60 12.21
CA GLU A 36 -7.84 9.20 11.03
C GLU A 36 -6.77 10.20 11.44
N ILE A 37 -5.63 10.14 10.76
CA ILE A 37 -4.49 11.00 11.01
C ILE A 37 -3.89 11.48 9.71
N GLU A 38 -3.38 12.71 9.72
CA GLU A 38 -2.60 13.24 8.61
C GLU A 38 -1.14 12.78 8.74
N LEU A 39 -0.51 12.38 7.64
CA LEU A 39 0.92 12.02 7.64
C LEU A 39 1.77 13.18 8.19
N ASP A 40 1.45 14.41 7.78
CA ASP A 40 2.13 15.64 8.20
C ASP A 40 2.00 15.95 9.70
N SER A 41 1.04 15.32 10.40
CA SER A 41 0.89 15.46 11.85
C SER A 41 1.93 14.66 12.66
N LEU A 42 2.63 13.72 12.01
CA LEU A 42 3.63 12.86 12.64
C LEU A 42 5.02 13.51 12.64
N SER A 43 5.94 12.94 13.42
CA SER A 43 7.34 13.39 13.37
C SER A 43 7.96 13.05 12.01
N ALA A 44 8.94 13.83 11.55
CA ALA A 44 9.63 13.56 10.29
C ALA A 44 10.26 12.15 10.24
N GLN A 45 10.67 11.61 11.39
CA GLN A 45 11.19 10.25 11.48
C GLN A 45 10.10 9.21 11.23
N ASP A 46 8.91 9.41 11.82
CA ASP A 46 7.78 8.50 11.65
C ASP A 46 7.21 8.57 10.23
N GLN A 47 7.15 9.78 9.66
CA GLN A 47 6.78 9.99 8.26
C GLN A 47 7.70 9.22 7.32
N ALA A 48 9.01 9.35 7.49
CA ALA A 48 9.99 8.64 6.68
C ALA A 48 9.88 7.11 6.84
N ALA A 49 9.56 6.62 8.04
CA ALA A 49 9.38 5.20 8.27
C ALA A 49 8.13 4.64 7.59
N LEU A 50 7.02 5.39 7.62
CA LEU A 50 5.78 5.03 6.95
C LEU A 50 5.91 5.09 5.42
N LEU A 51 6.54 6.14 4.88
CA LEU A 51 6.78 6.26 3.44
C LEU A 51 7.69 5.14 2.93
N LYS A 52 8.73 4.78 3.70
CA LYS A 52 9.58 3.63 3.35
C LYS A 52 8.80 2.31 3.30
N ALA A 53 7.84 2.10 4.20
CA ALA A 53 6.97 0.92 4.15
C ALA A 53 6.03 0.97 2.93
N ALA A 54 5.49 2.16 2.61
CA ALA A 54 4.66 2.37 1.43
C ALA A 54 5.41 2.08 0.12
N GLU A 55 6.63 2.61 -0.02
CA GLU A 55 7.51 2.34 -1.16
C GLU A 55 7.85 0.85 -1.29
N TYR A 56 8.06 0.15 -0.18
CA TYR A 56 8.33 -1.28 -0.23
C TYR A 56 7.14 -2.04 -0.82
N GLU A 57 5.92 -1.79 -0.32
CA GLU A 57 4.72 -2.47 -0.80
C GLU A 57 4.34 -2.04 -2.22
N SER A 58 4.52 -0.76 -2.59
CA SER A 58 4.21 -0.30 -3.95
C SER A 58 5.13 -0.91 -5.01
N ASN A 59 6.37 -1.28 -4.64
CA ASN A 59 7.27 -1.99 -5.55
C ASN A 59 6.75 -3.38 -5.94
N ILE A 60 5.83 -3.96 -5.17
CA ILE A 60 5.18 -5.23 -5.50
C ILE A 60 4.20 -5.06 -6.66
N TRP A 61 3.62 -3.87 -6.85
CA TRP A 61 2.64 -3.61 -7.91
C TRP A 61 3.19 -3.85 -9.31
N TYR A 62 4.50 -3.62 -9.49
CA TYR A 62 5.21 -3.92 -10.74
C TYR A 62 5.07 -5.37 -11.19
N ASP A 63 4.85 -6.29 -10.24
CA ASP A 63 4.72 -7.73 -10.50
C ASP A 63 3.25 -8.20 -10.50
N THR A 64 2.30 -7.39 -10.01
CA THR A 64 0.90 -7.82 -9.80
C THR A 64 -0.16 -7.08 -10.60
N ILE A 65 0.05 -5.81 -10.95
CA ILE A 65 -0.89 -5.00 -11.75
C ILE A 65 -0.28 -4.51 -13.05
N LEU A 66 1.03 -4.21 -13.06
CA LEU A 66 1.68 -3.62 -14.23
C LEU A 66 2.02 -4.65 -15.32
N GLU A 67 1.28 -5.75 -15.45
CA GLU A 67 1.42 -6.75 -16.54
C GLU A 67 0.98 -6.17 -17.91
N GLY A 68 1.28 -4.91 -18.20
CA GLY A 68 1.06 -4.22 -19.48
C GLY A 68 -0.12 -3.26 -19.52
N ASP A 69 -1.08 -3.39 -18.60
CA ASP A 69 -2.30 -2.58 -18.62
C ASP A 69 -2.16 -1.24 -17.88
N TYR A 70 -1.09 -1.06 -17.08
CA TYR A 70 -0.84 0.20 -16.39
C TYR A 70 0.65 0.54 -16.36
N GLN A 71 0.96 1.83 -16.28
CA GLN A 71 2.31 2.35 -16.15
C GLN A 71 2.36 3.43 -15.05
N LEU A 72 3.22 3.23 -14.04
CA LEU A 72 3.47 4.26 -13.02
C LEU A 72 4.13 5.49 -13.64
N LYS A 73 3.71 6.69 -13.21
CA LYS A 73 4.32 7.95 -13.65
C LYS A 73 5.71 8.11 -13.06
N ALA A 74 6.73 8.28 -13.90
CA ALA A 74 8.12 8.27 -13.45
C ALA A 74 8.49 9.42 -12.48
N ASP A 75 7.73 10.52 -12.48
CA ASP A 75 7.94 11.70 -11.64
C ASP A 75 7.05 11.74 -10.39
N ALA A 76 6.11 10.80 -10.26
CA ALA A 76 5.28 10.67 -9.08
C ALA A 76 5.99 9.88 -7.97
N SER A 77 5.63 10.17 -6.73
CA SER A 77 6.07 9.41 -5.56
C SER A 77 4.90 8.62 -4.99
N VAL A 78 5.20 7.59 -4.23
CA VAL A 78 4.19 6.86 -3.45
C VAL A 78 3.72 7.77 -2.31
N GLU A 79 2.41 7.80 -2.11
CA GLU A 79 1.77 8.63 -1.10
C GLU A 79 0.79 7.79 -0.27
N TYR A 80 0.38 8.33 0.89
CA TYR A 80 -0.77 7.81 1.63
C TYR A 80 -2.01 8.61 1.21
N GLY A 81 -2.92 7.97 0.47
CA GLY A 81 -4.24 8.53 0.17
C GLY A 81 -5.17 8.56 1.39
N SER A 82 -4.95 7.64 2.34
CA SER A 82 -5.50 7.74 3.70
C SER A 82 -4.57 7.07 4.71
N LEU A 83 -4.60 7.56 5.94
CA LEU A 83 -3.84 6.98 7.05
C LEU A 83 -4.67 7.01 8.33
N THR A 84 -4.73 5.87 9.00
CA THR A 84 -5.47 5.72 10.26
C THR A 84 -4.62 4.97 11.28
N LYS A 85 -4.83 5.27 12.56
CA LYS A 85 -4.40 4.41 13.66
C LYS A 85 -5.52 3.43 13.98
N MET A 86 -5.20 2.14 13.96
CA MET A 86 -6.10 1.06 14.35
C MET A 86 -5.89 0.70 15.82
N TYR A 87 -6.98 0.67 16.58
CA TYR A 87 -7.00 0.27 17.98
C TYR A 87 -7.90 -0.95 18.19
N SER A 88 -7.53 -1.83 19.12
CA SER A 88 -8.43 -2.92 19.54
C SER A 88 -9.63 -2.38 20.34
N ALA A 89 -10.64 -3.22 20.57
CA ALA A 89 -11.77 -2.92 21.47
C ALA A 89 -11.36 -2.53 22.90
N LYS A 90 -10.12 -2.83 23.32
CA LYS A 90 -9.56 -2.45 24.63
C LYS A 90 -8.84 -1.09 24.61
N GLY A 91 -8.84 -0.38 23.48
CA GLY A 91 -8.14 0.89 23.28
C GLY A 91 -6.62 0.75 23.08
N GLU A 92 -6.13 -0.46 22.85
CA GLU A 92 -4.70 -0.68 22.59
C GLU A 92 -4.37 -0.37 21.14
N PHE A 93 -3.33 0.45 20.88
CA PHE A 93 -2.85 0.73 19.53
C PHE A 93 -2.23 -0.53 18.90
N ILE A 94 -2.68 -0.87 17.70
CA ILE A 94 -2.37 -2.13 17.02
C ILE A 94 -1.44 -1.91 15.84
N ALA A 95 -1.80 -0.99 14.95
CA ALA A 95 -1.12 -0.73 13.70
C ALA A 95 -1.55 0.61 13.12
N TYR A 96 -0.70 1.20 12.28
CA TYR A 96 -1.18 2.12 11.26
C TYR A 96 -1.85 1.30 10.15
N LYS A 97 -3.03 1.71 9.69
CA LYS A 97 -3.67 1.21 8.47
C LYS A 97 -3.67 2.34 7.45
N GLY A 98 -3.05 2.13 6.31
CA GLY A 98 -2.99 3.09 5.23
C GLY A 98 -3.60 2.56 3.94
N LEU A 99 -4.10 3.48 3.12
CA LEU A 99 -4.25 3.27 1.68
C LEU A 99 -3.09 4.01 1.01
N ILE A 100 -2.14 3.26 0.46
CA ILE A 100 -1.02 3.83 -0.29
C ILE A 100 -1.42 3.93 -1.75
N GLN A 101 -0.94 4.96 -2.45
CA GLN A 101 -1.29 5.24 -3.84
C GLN A 101 -0.08 5.77 -4.62
N HIS A 102 -0.05 5.52 -5.92
CA HIS A 102 0.93 6.08 -6.85
C HIS A 102 0.21 6.46 -8.14
N GLU A 103 0.54 7.62 -8.69
CA GLU A 103 -0.01 8.02 -9.97
C GLU A 103 0.41 7.06 -11.08
N ALA A 104 -0.54 6.72 -11.94
CA ALA A 104 -0.35 5.82 -13.06
C ALA A 104 -1.12 6.31 -14.29
N TYR A 105 -0.82 5.69 -15.43
CA TYR A 105 -1.63 5.72 -16.63
C TYR A 105 -2.20 4.33 -16.88
N ASP A 106 -3.47 4.26 -17.27
CA ASP A 106 -4.05 3.06 -17.88
C ASP A 106 -3.51 2.94 -19.31
N THR A 107 -2.55 2.04 -19.48
CA THR A 107 -1.89 1.76 -20.76
C THR A 107 -2.64 0.72 -21.59
N GLY A 108 -3.53 -0.05 -20.96
CA GLY A 108 -4.38 -1.02 -21.64
C GLY A 108 -5.48 -0.36 -22.48
N SER A 109 -5.89 0.88 -22.13
CA SER A 109 -6.86 1.65 -22.90
C SER A 109 -6.28 2.60 -23.96
N CYS A 110 -4.95 2.65 -24.12
CA CYS A 110 -4.29 3.52 -25.10
C CYS A 110 -3.33 2.77 -26.05
N ASP A 111 -3.28 3.20 -27.31
CA ASP A 111 -2.44 2.60 -28.35
C ASP A 111 -1.00 3.13 -28.28
N ILE A 112 -0.25 2.70 -27.26
CA ILE A 112 1.12 3.20 -27.03
C ILE A 112 2.06 2.81 -28.18
N PRO A 113 2.84 3.77 -28.73
CA PRO A 113 3.83 3.50 -29.77
C PRO A 113 5.12 2.94 -29.15
N TYR A 114 5.11 1.68 -28.70
CA TYR A 114 6.26 1.04 -28.02
C TYR A 114 7.55 0.91 -28.85
N GLU A 115 7.51 1.21 -30.15
CA GLU A 115 8.67 1.21 -31.05
C GLU A 115 9.42 2.55 -31.08
N GLU A 116 8.90 3.59 -30.42
CA GLU A 116 9.49 4.93 -30.36
C GLU A 116 10.42 5.10 -29.14
N ASP A 117 11.13 6.24 -29.08
CA ASP A 117 11.98 6.57 -27.94
C ASP A 117 11.15 6.79 -26.65
N ASP A 118 11.73 6.47 -25.49
CA ASP A 118 11.08 6.60 -24.17
C ASP A 118 10.43 7.98 -23.95
N SER A 119 11.08 9.07 -24.38
CA SER A 119 10.52 10.42 -24.22
C SER A 119 9.23 10.60 -25.02
N VAL A 120 9.15 10.02 -26.21
CA VAL A 120 7.95 10.07 -27.06
C VAL A 120 6.84 9.23 -26.45
N ILE A 121 7.18 8.06 -25.90
CA ILE A 121 6.23 7.19 -25.19
C ILE A 121 5.65 7.92 -23.96
N GLN A 122 6.49 8.57 -23.16
CA GLN A 122 6.04 9.33 -21.97
C GLN A 122 5.13 10.50 -22.33
N ASP A 123 5.50 11.29 -23.35
CA ASP A 123 4.66 12.40 -23.83
C ASP A 123 3.33 11.88 -24.38
N TYR A 124 3.36 10.78 -25.14
CA TYR A 124 2.15 10.14 -25.67
C TYR A 124 1.22 9.69 -24.54
N MET A 125 1.74 9.00 -23.52
CA MET A 125 0.93 8.53 -22.39
C MET A 125 0.25 9.68 -21.66
N LYS A 126 0.99 10.76 -21.41
CA LYS A 126 0.47 11.96 -20.75
C LYS A 126 -0.69 12.61 -21.51
N GLU A 127 -0.67 12.58 -22.84
CA GLU A 127 -1.66 13.23 -23.68
C GLU A 127 -2.85 12.32 -24.05
N ASN A 128 -2.65 11.00 -24.06
CA ASN A 128 -3.58 10.05 -24.69
C ASN A 128 -4.07 8.92 -23.78
N CYS A 129 -3.40 8.63 -22.66
CA CYS A 129 -3.82 7.58 -21.73
C CYS A 129 -4.59 8.17 -20.54
N THR A 130 -5.49 7.40 -19.94
CA THR A 130 -6.27 7.84 -18.79
C THR A 130 -5.37 7.93 -17.55
N PRO A 131 -5.22 9.10 -16.93
CA PRO A 131 -4.49 9.23 -15.68
C PRO A 131 -5.33 8.66 -14.53
N GLY A 132 -4.66 8.12 -13.53
CA GLY A 132 -5.32 7.66 -12.31
C GLY A 132 -4.31 7.32 -11.21
N TYR A 133 -4.75 6.55 -10.24
CA TYR A 133 -3.93 6.03 -9.15
C TYR A 133 -4.04 4.52 -9.07
N ILE A 134 -2.91 3.85 -8.94
CA ILE A 134 -2.88 2.50 -8.38
C ILE A 134 -2.82 2.66 -6.88
N SER A 135 -3.70 1.97 -6.16
CA SER A 135 -3.77 2.04 -4.70
C SER A 135 -3.85 0.66 -4.06
N SER A 136 -3.29 0.50 -2.86
CA SER A 136 -3.41 -0.74 -2.08
C SER A 136 -3.41 -0.44 -0.58
N GLY A 137 -4.01 -1.33 0.19
CA GLY A 137 -4.00 -1.24 1.64
C GLY A 137 -2.72 -1.81 2.25
N ILE A 138 -2.26 -1.19 3.33
CA ILE A 138 -1.10 -1.60 4.11
C ILE A 138 -1.38 -1.50 5.60
N TYR A 139 -0.82 -2.44 6.37
CA TYR A 139 -0.70 -2.35 7.82
C TYR A 139 0.77 -2.16 8.19
N VAL A 140 1.05 -1.23 9.11
CA VAL A 140 2.41 -0.98 9.63
C VAL A 140 2.39 -1.05 11.15
N SER A 141 3.35 -1.75 11.76
CA SER A 141 3.44 -1.88 13.22
C SER A 141 3.69 -0.51 13.88
N PRO A 142 3.28 -0.32 15.15
CA PRO A 142 3.47 0.96 15.86
C PRO A 142 4.93 1.41 15.99
N ASP A 143 5.86 0.46 15.93
CA ASP A 143 7.31 0.71 15.98
C ASP A 143 7.98 0.68 14.60
N PHE A 144 7.18 0.62 13.52
CA PHE A 144 7.58 0.66 12.11
C PHE A 144 8.54 -0.46 11.68
N LYS A 145 8.63 -1.55 12.45
CA LYS A 145 9.52 -2.67 12.14
C LYS A 145 8.91 -3.69 11.19
N PHE A 146 7.59 -3.75 11.15
CA PHE A 146 6.85 -4.73 10.36
C PHE A 146 5.79 -4.00 9.56
N HIS A 147 5.65 -4.39 8.30
CA HIS A 147 4.51 -4.01 7.46
C HIS A 147 4.04 -5.24 6.70
N LEU A 148 2.79 -5.18 6.26
CA LEU A 148 2.17 -6.18 5.42
C LEU A 148 1.06 -5.54 4.61
N ARG A 149 0.82 -6.09 3.43
CA ARG A 149 -0.34 -5.80 2.61
C ARG A 149 -1.66 -6.14 3.33
N ASP A 150 -2.68 -5.30 3.13
CA ASP A 150 -4.07 -5.59 3.51
C ASP A 150 -4.72 -6.44 2.42
N GLU A 151 -4.97 -7.72 2.70
CA GLU A 151 -5.60 -8.65 1.76
C GLU A 151 -7.04 -8.25 1.36
N ASN A 152 -7.68 -7.33 2.09
CA ASN A 152 -9.02 -6.83 1.76
C ASN A 152 -9.00 -5.56 0.89
N ALA A 153 -7.82 -4.98 0.69
CA ALA A 153 -7.59 -3.81 -0.15
C ALA A 153 -6.39 -4.12 -1.05
N ILE A 154 -6.59 -5.11 -1.92
CA ILE A 154 -5.64 -5.46 -2.97
C ILE A 154 -5.47 -4.29 -3.94
N GLU A 155 -4.42 -4.34 -4.75
CA GLU A 155 -4.15 -3.27 -5.70
C GLU A 155 -5.35 -3.06 -6.63
N ASP A 156 -5.69 -1.80 -6.86
CA ASP A 156 -6.78 -1.37 -7.73
C ASP A 156 -6.39 -0.06 -8.43
N PHE A 157 -6.80 0.09 -9.69
CA PHE A 157 -6.62 1.32 -10.45
C PHE A 157 -7.90 2.16 -10.42
N GLN A 158 -7.78 3.44 -10.11
CA GLN A 158 -8.88 4.39 -10.08
C GLN A 158 -8.55 5.64 -10.89
N GLU A 159 -9.43 5.98 -11.84
CA GLU A 159 -9.39 7.19 -12.68
C GLU A 159 -9.62 8.48 -11.89
#